data_AF-A0A3G6J1B1-F1
#
_entry.id   AF-A0A3G6J1B1-F1
#
_cell.length_a   1.000
_cell.length_b   1.000
_cell.length_c   1.000
_cell.angle_alpha   90.00
_cell.angle_beta   90.00
_cell.angle_gamma   90.00
#
_symmetry.space_group_name_H-M   'P 1'
#
loop_
_entity.id
_entity.type
_entity.pdbx_description
1 polymer ?
#
loop_
_entity_poly.entity_id
_entity_poly.type
_entity_poly.pdbx_seq_one_letter_code
_entity_poly.pdbx_strand_id
1 'polypeptide(L)'
;MSNLPEAFSYSEDHEWINAAADEVVGQTVRVGITSVAADRLGEVVFAELPEVGDTVEAGETCGEVESTKSVSDLYSPVTGTVTAVNDAVHDDYAVVNNDPFGEGWLFEVEVESVGELMSADEYAEANGVS
;
A
#
# COMPACT_ATOMS: atom_id res chain seq x y z
N MET A 1 14.24 8.79 10.38
CA MET A 1 14.51 7.44 9.83
C MET A 1 13.16 6.85 9.53
N SER A 2 12.77 6.85 8.26
CA SER A 2 11.61 6.10 7.83
C SER A 2 12.01 4.62 7.90
N ASN A 3 11.41 3.86 8.81
CA ASN A 3 11.67 2.43 8.91
C ASN A 3 10.93 1.72 7.79
N LEU A 4 11.58 1.62 6.62
CA LEU A 4 11.10 0.88 5.47
C LEU A 4 11.52 -0.60 5.63
N PRO A 5 10.60 -1.57 5.69
CA PRO A 5 10.96 -2.98 5.66
C PRO A 5 11.77 -3.37 4.42
N GLU A 6 12.96 -3.94 4.60
CA GLU A 6 13.84 -4.36 3.49
C GLU A 6 13.24 -5.48 2.62
N ALA A 7 12.36 -6.30 3.19
CA ALA A 7 11.74 -7.44 2.51
C ALA A 7 10.51 -7.05 1.66
N PHE A 8 10.11 -5.77 1.66
CA PHE A 8 8.94 -5.27 0.93
C PHE A 8 9.38 -4.63 -0.39
N SER A 9 8.43 -4.45 -1.29
CA SER A 9 8.60 -3.70 -2.53
C SER A 9 7.63 -2.53 -2.57
N TYR A 10 8.04 -1.42 -3.19
CA TYR A 10 7.40 -0.11 -3.07
C TYR A 10 7.10 0.48 -4.44
N SER A 11 5.94 1.11 -4.62
CA SER A 11 5.61 1.86 -5.85
C SER A 11 6.19 3.28 -5.79
N GLU A 12 6.23 3.96 -6.95
CA GLU A 12 6.51 5.39 -6.99
C GLU A 12 5.44 6.22 -6.26
N ASP A 13 4.19 5.76 -6.29
CA ASP A 13 3.00 6.38 -5.70
C ASP A 13 2.85 6.15 -4.19
N HIS A 14 3.83 5.45 -3.57
CA HIS A 14 3.97 5.27 -2.13
C HIS A 14 3.05 4.22 -1.49
N GLU A 15 2.67 3.22 -2.26
CA GLU A 15 2.16 1.95 -1.77
C GLU A 15 3.30 0.92 -1.62
N TRP A 16 3.03 -0.14 -0.88
CA TRP A 16 3.93 -1.27 -0.70
C TRP A 16 3.21 -2.60 -0.90
N ILE A 17 3.97 -3.63 -1.27
CA ILE A 17 3.60 -5.04 -1.09
C ILE A 17 4.51 -5.71 -0.07
N ASN A 18 3.99 -6.61 0.76
CA ASN A 18 4.75 -7.24 1.86
C ASN A 18 5.70 -8.38 1.41
N ALA A 19 6.26 -8.27 0.21
CA ALA A 19 7.17 -9.26 -0.38
C ALA A 19 8.03 -8.63 -1.47
N ALA A 20 9.13 -9.31 -1.83
CA ALA A 20 9.99 -8.90 -2.92
C ALA A 20 9.35 -9.18 -4.29
N ALA A 21 9.36 -8.20 -5.19
CA ALA A 21 8.68 -8.25 -6.49
C ALA A 21 9.01 -9.47 -7.37
N ASP A 22 10.23 -10.01 -7.28
CA ASP A 22 10.70 -11.08 -8.17
C ASP A 22 10.02 -12.45 -7.95
N GLU A 23 9.39 -12.66 -6.80
CA GLU A 23 8.87 -13.99 -6.41
C GLU A 23 7.36 -14.01 -6.10
N VAL A 24 6.62 -12.92 -6.28
CA VAL A 24 5.23 -12.80 -5.77
C VAL A 24 4.13 -13.33 -6.69
N VAL A 25 4.41 -13.59 -7.96
CA VAL A 25 3.39 -14.07 -8.91
C VAL A 25 2.81 -15.42 -8.45
N GLY A 26 1.49 -15.50 -8.35
CA GLY A 26 0.75 -16.65 -7.82
C GLY A 26 0.68 -16.73 -6.29
N GLN A 27 1.17 -15.71 -5.59
CA GLN A 27 1.05 -15.59 -4.13
C GLN A 27 0.02 -14.51 -3.75
N THR A 28 -0.50 -14.61 -2.54
CA THR A 28 -1.29 -13.53 -1.92
C THR A 28 -0.35 -12.60 -1.15
N VAL A 29 -0.40 -11.31 -1.47
CA VAL A 29 0.37 -10.26 -0.79
C VAL A 29 -0.58 -9.24 -0.19
N ARG A 30 -0.13 -8.57 0.88
CA ARG A 30 -0.78 -7.38 1.44
C ARG A 30 -0.30 -6.15 0.72
N VAL A 31 -1.22 -5.20 0.56
CA VAL A 31 -0.98 -3.85 0.06
C VAL A 31 -1.29 -2.84 1.17
N GLY A 32 -0.49 -1.78 1.27
CA GLY A 32 -0.76 -0.62 2.13
C GLY A 32 0.02 0.61 1.67
N ILE A 33 -0.07 1.71 2.40
CA ILE A 33 0.71 2.95 2.11
C ILE A 33 1.96 3.03 2.99
N THR A 34 3.01 3.68 2.50
CA THR A 34 4.24 3.85 3.27
C THR A 34 4.08 4.88 4.39
N SER A 35 4.99 4.84 5.38
CA SER A 35 5.08 5.91 6.38
C SER A 35 5.32 7.29 5.76
N VAL A 36 5.99 7.35 4.59
CA VAL A 36 6.21 8.61 3.86
C VAL A 36 4.89 9.18 3.33
N ALA A 37 4.01 8.32 2.78
CA ALA A 37 2.66 8.72 2.37
C ALA A 37 1.83 9.17 3.57
N ALA A 38 1.80 8.36 4.63
CA ALA A 38 1.03 8.64 5.83
C ALA A 38 1.45 9.97 6.49
N ASP A 39 2.74 10.27 6.57
CA ASP A 39 3.25 11.54 7.11
C ASP A 39 2.86 12.75 6.25
N ARG A 40 2.84 12.59 4.92
CA ARG A 40 2.48 13.66 3.97
C ARG A 40 0.99 13.95 3.97
N LEU A 41 0.15 12.92 4.06
CA LEU A 41 -1.30 13.05 4.24
C LEU A 41 -1.64 13.71 5.58
N GLY A 42 -0.97 13.27 6.65
CA GLY A 42 -1.38 13.55 8.01
C GLY A 42 -2.44 12.54 8.48
N GLU A 43 -3.14 12.88 9.55
CA GLU A 43 -4.13 12.00 10.19
C GLU A 43 -5.22 11.55 9.21
N VAL A 44 -5.23 10.25 8.92
CA VAL A 44 -6.20 9.57 8.06
C VAL A 44 -7.53 9.50 8.83
N VAL A 45 -8.60 9.87 8.15
CA VAL A 45 -9.97 9.90 8.70
C VAL A 45 -10.96 9.10 7.89
N PHE A 46 -10.56 8.63 6.71
CA PHE A 46 -11.39 7.82 5.82
C PHE A 46 -10.50 7.04 4.85
N ALA A 47 -10.97 5.85 4.45
CA ALA A 47 -10.39 5.03 3.40
C ALA A 47 -11.50 4.34 2.61
N GLU A 48 -11.45 4.43 1.29
CA GLU A 48 -12.25 3.63 0.36
C GLU A 48 -11.33 2.54 -0.22
N LEU A 49 -11.68 1.28 0.01
CA LEU A 49 -10.89 0.11 -0.37
C LEU A 49 -11.64 -0.69 -1.45
N PRO A 50 -10.93 -1.43 -2.33
CA PRO A 50 -11.58 -2.31 -3.30
C PRO A 50 -12.34 -3.44 -2.61
N GLU A 51 -13.31 -4.06 -3.28
CA GLU A 51 -14.08 -5.17 -2.70
C GLU A 51 -13.41 -6.53 -2.94
N VAL A 52 -13.65 -7.49 -2.05
CA VAL A 52 -13.18 -8.87 -2.25
C VAL A 52 -13.81 -9.46 -3.52
N GLY A 53 -12.97 -9.94 -4.43
CA GLY A 53 -13.35 -10.45 -5.73
C GLY A 53 -13.16 -9.46 -6.88
N ASP A 54 -12.85 -8.19 -6.59
CA ASP A 54 -12.51 -7.22 -7.63
C ASP A 54 -11.17 -7.57 -8.29
N THR A 55 -11.08 -7.26 -9.58
CA THR A 55 -9.80 -7.22 -10.30
C THR A 55 -9.20 -5.83 -10.14
N VAL A 56 -7.94 -5.78 -9.72
CA VAL A 56 -7.13 -4.56 -9.71
C VAL A 56 -6.02 -4.67 -10.76
N GLU A 57 -5.64 -3.56 -11.36
CA GLU A 57 -4.59 -3.48 -12.38
C GLU A 57 -3.43 -2.61 -11.91
N ALA A 58 -2.19 -3.07 -12.14
CA ALA A 58 -1.01 -2.35 -11.71
C ALA A 58 -0.96 -0.92 -12.31
N GLY A 59 -0.80 0.09 -11.45
CA GLY A 59 -0.79 1.51 -11.82
C GLY A 59 -2.18 2.13 -12.03
N GLU A 60 -3.26 1.37 -11.84
CA GLU A 60 -4.62 1.90 -11.88
C GLU A 60 -5.16 2.17 -10.47
N THR A 61 -6.03 3.18 -10.36
CA THR A 61 -6.70 3.53 -9.11
C THR A 61 -7.66 2.41 -8.69
N CYS A 62 -7.57 2.01 -7.42
CA CYS A 62 -8.41 0.97 -6.83
C CYS A 62 -9.13 1.41 -5.54
N GLY A 63 -8.94 2.67 -5.13
CA GLY A 63 -9.54 3.24 -3.92
C GLY A 63 -8.96 4.62 -3.61
N GLU A 64 -9.17 5.11 -2.39
CA GLU A 64 -8.61 6.37 -1.91
C GLU A 64 -8.39 6.37 -0.39
N VAL A 65 -7.47 7.20 0.08
CA VAL A 65 -7.28 7.55 1.50
C VAL A 65 -7.43 9.04 1.69
N GLU A 66 -8.19 9.43 2.71
CA GLU A 66 -8.47 10.84 3.02
C GLU A 66 -8.01 11.19 4.44
N SER A 67 -7.40 12.37 4.52
CA SER A 67 -7.08 13.07 5.76
C SER A 67 -7.96 14.33 5.89
N THR A 68 -7.92 14.99 7.04
CA THR A 68 -8.58 16.30 7.21
C THR A 68 -8.08 17.42 6.28
N LYS A 69 -7.01 17.18 5.51
CA LYS A 69 -6.35 18.20 4.68
C LYS A 69 -6.32 17.86 3.20
N SER A 70 -6.38 16.58 2.84
CA SER A 70 -6.08 16.10 1.49
C SER A 70 -6.66 14.71 1.28
N VAL A 71 -7.02 14.43 0.03
CA VAL A 71 -7.41 13.12 -0.49
C VAL A 71 -6.29 12.64 -1.40
N SER A 72 -5.96 11.35 -1.34
CA SER A 72 -5.06 10.69 -2.28
C SER A 72 -5.72 9.43 -2.82
N ASP A 73 -5.66 9.29 -4.14
CA ASP A 73 -6.00 8.02 -4.80
C ASP A 73 -5.05 6.92 -4.30
N LEU A 74 -5.54 5.68 -4.26
CA LEU A 74 -4.74 4.47 -4.03
C LEU A 74 -4.53 3.77 -5.37
N TYR A 75 -3.28 3.58 -5.75
CA TYR A 75 -2.92 2.84 -6.96
C TYR A 75 -2.53 1.41 -6.61
N SER A 76 -3.02 0.44 -7.40
CA SER A 76 -2.60 -0.94 -7.17
C SER A 76 -1.15 -1.14 -7.59
N PRO A 77 -0.26 -1.70 -6.76
CA PRO A 77 1.12 -2.00 -7.15
C PRO A 77 1.22 -3.25 -8.05
N VAL A 78 0.13 -4.02 -8.15
CA VAL A 78 0.06 -5.33 -8.81
C VAL A 78 -1.24 -5.47 -9.59
N THR A 79 -1.23 -6.34 -10.60
CA THR A 79 -2.46 -6.83 -11.23
C THR A 79 -2.85 -8.14 -10.58
N GLY A 80 -4.13 -8.30 -10.24
CA GLY A 80 -4.63 -9.53 -9.63
C GLY A 80 -6.04 -9.41 -9.09
N THR A 81 -6.42 -10.37 -8.26
CA THR A 81 -7.75 -10.41 -7.63
C THR A 81 -7.66 -10.11 -6.15
N VAL A 82 -8.50 -9.21 -5.65
CA VAL A 82 -8.59 -8.88 -4.22
C VAL A 82 -9.18 -10.07 -3.46
N THR A 83 -8.48 -10.52 -2.43
CA THR A 83 -8.83 -11.72 -1.65
C THR A 83 -9.27 -11.38 -0.22
N ALA A 84 -8.83 -10.25 0.32
CA ALA A 84 -9.28 -9.73 1.62
C ALA A 84 -9.15 -8.21 1.67
N VAL A 85 -9.91 -7.59 2.57
CA VAL A 85 -9.80 -6.18 2.95
C VAL A 85 -9.60 -6.08 4.46
N ASN A 86 -8.89 -5.06 4.93
CA ASN A 86 -8.68 -4.85 6.36
C ASN A 86 -9.85 -4.09 6.97
N ASP A 87 -10.89 -4.81 7.36
CA ASP A 87 -12.07 -4.21 8.03
C ASP A 87 -11.70 -3.40 9.28
N ALA A 88 -10.61 -3.75 9.97
CA ALA A 88 -10.18 -3.05 11.18
C ALA A 88 -9.74 -1.59 10.94
N VAL A 89 -9.36 -1.23 9.70
CA VAL A 89 -9.06 0.17 9.34
C VAL A 89 -10.30 1.06 9.46
N HIS A 90 -11.49 0.52 9.17
CA HIS A 90 -12.74 1.28 9.29
C HIS A 90 -13.16 1.49 10.76
N ASP A 91 -12.68 0.63 11.67
CA ASP A 91 -12.89 0.79 13.11
C ASP A 91 -11.91 1.82 13.71
N ASP A 92 -10.69 1.93 13.17
CA ASP A 92 -9.67 2.91 13.59
C ASP A 92 -8.74 3.30 12.43
N TYR A 93 -9.07 4.40 11.73
CA TYR A 93 -8.26 4.91 10.63
C TYR A 93 -6.83 5.32 11.04
N ALA A 94 -6.61 5.67 12.32
CA ALA A 94 -5.30 6.11 12.79
C ALA A 94 -4.25 4.99 12.72
N VAL A 95 -4.67 3.72 12.60
CA VAL A 95 -3.75 2.58 12.41
C VAL A 95 -2.91 2.72 11.14
N VAL A 96 -3.46 3.35 10.08
CA VAL A 96 -2.74 3.63 8.82
C VAL A 96 -1.56 4.57 9.06
N ASN A 97 -1.69 5.53 9.99
CA ASN A 97 -0.59 6.40 10.37
C ASN A 97 0.36 5.74 11.38
N ASN A 98 -0.17 5.00 12.35
CA ASN A 98 0.59 4.50 13.51
C ASN A 98 1.42 3.25 13.21
N ASP A 99 0.90 2.35 12.36
CA ASP A 99 1.57 1.10 11.96
C ASP A 99 1.37 0.79 10.46
N PRO A 100 1.86 1.67 9.56
CA PRO A 100 1.61 1.60 8.12
C PRO A 100 2.10 0.32 7.45
N PHE A 101 3.02 -0.42 8.07
CA PHE A 101 3.61 -1.66 7.52
C PHE A 101 3.15 -2.93 8.25
N GLY A 102 2.36 -2.79 9.32
CA GLY A 102 1.85 -3.88 10.13
C GLY A 102 0.33 -3.92 10.10
N GLU A 103 -0.31 -3.44 11.17
CA GLU A 103 -1.77 -3.44 11.31
C GLU A 103 -2.49 -2.49 10.34
N GLY A 104 -1.78 -1.51 9.77
CA GLY A 104 -2.29 -0.54 8.78
C GLY A 104 -2.31 -1.01 7.32
N TRP A 105 -2.15 -2.31 7.06
CA TRP A 105 -2.39 -2.88 5.72
C TRP A 105 -3.83 -2.61 5.27
N LEU A 106 -4.08 -2.50 3.96
CA LEU A 106 -5.36 -2.08 3.41
C LEU A 106 -6.12 -3.24 2.79
N PHE A 107 -5.50 -3.98 1.88
CA PHE A 107 -6.12 -5.12 1.20
C PHE A 107 -5.09 -6.20 0.83
N GLU A 108 -5.56 -7.40 0.51
CA GLU A 108 -4.75 -8.52 0.02
C GLU A 108 -5.11 -8.85 -1.43
N VAL A 109 -4.09 -9.13 -2.26
CA VAL A 109 -4.25 -9.47 -3.68
C VAL A 109 -3.56 -10.79 -3.99
N GLU A 110 -4.25 -11.70 -4.66
CA GLU A 110 -3.62 -12.82 -5.36
C GLU A 110 -3.01 -12.30 -6.67
N VAL A 111 -1.67 -12.30 -6.73
CA VAL A 111 -0.90 -11.58 -7.76
C VAL A 111 -0.82 -12.37 -9.07
N GLU A 112 -1.21 -11.73 -10.17
CA GLU A 112 -1.04 -12.23 -11.54
C GLU A 112 0.18 -11.61 -12.22
N SER A 113 0.44 -10.32 -11.99
CA SER A 113 1.66 -9.63 -12.43
C SER A 113 1.98 -8.44 -11.53
N VAL A 114 3.25 -8.02 -11.54
CA VAL A 114 3.72 -6.85 -10.79
C VAL A 114 3.84 -5.62 -11.68
N GLY A 115 3.61 -4.43 -11.11
CA GLY A 115 3.92 -3.15 -11.75
C GLY A 115 5.40 -2.78 -11.64
N GLU A 116 5.70 -1.49 -11.79
CA GLU A 116 7.03 -0.94 -11.53
C GLU A 116 7.23 -0.78 -10.02
N LEU A 117 8.07 -1.63 -9.44
CA LEU A 117 8.35 -1.64 -8.00
C LEU A 117 9.84 -1.46 -7.71
N MET A 118 10.11 -0.77 -6.60
CA MET A 118 11.43 -0.48 -6.06
C MET A 118 11.71 -1.33 -4.83
N SER A 119 12.99 -1.62 -4.61
CA SER A 119 13.49 -2.04 -3.29
C SER A 119 13.38 -0.92 -2.25
N ALA A 120 13.53 -1.27 -0.98
CA ALA A 120 13.54 -0.28 0.11
C ALA A 120 14.61 0.80 -0.09
N ASP A 121 15.81 0.43 -0.53
CA ASP A 121 16.93 1.36 -0.74
C ASP A 121 16.64 2.34 -1.90
N GLU A 122 16.10 1.85 -3.01
CA GLU A 122 15.73 2.68 -4.16
C GLU A 122 14.61 3.66 -3.80
N TYR A 123 13.57 3.18 -3.09
CA TYR A 123 12.50 4.05 -2.61
C TYR A 123 13.00 5.09 -1.61
N ALA A 124 13.91 4.71 -0.71
CA ALA A 124 14.52 5.60 0.27
C ALA A 124 15.35 6.71 -0.39
N GLU A 125 16.15 6.36 -1.40
CA GLU A 125 16.93 7.31 -2.20
C GLU A 125 16.01 8.28 -2.94
N ALA A 126 14.97 7.77 -3.62
CA ALA A 126 14.01 8.57 -4.37
C ALA A 126 13.26 9.59 -3.49
N ASN A 127 13.04 9.26 -2.22
CA ASN A 127 12.29 10.10 -1.28
C ASN A 127 13.17 10.86 -0.27
N GLY A 128 14.49 10.65 -0.28
CA GLY A 128 15.44 11.29 0.63
C GLY A 128 15.24 10.91 2.11
N VAL A 129 14.88 9.65 2.39
CA VAL A 129 14.50 9.16 3.73
C VAL A 129 15.45 8.11 4.33
N SER A 130 16.68 8.03 3.81
CA SER A 130 17.74 7.13 4.28
C SER A 130 18.24 7.37 5.71
#